data_AF-A0A2E3WSY6-F1
#
_entry.id   AF-A0A2E3WSY6-F1
#
_cell.length_a   1.000
_cell.length_b   1.000
_cell.length_c   1.000
_cell.angle_alpha   90.00
_cell.angle_beta   90.00
_cell.angle_gamma   90.00
#
_symmetry.space_group_name_H-M   'P 1'
#
loop_
_entity.id
_entity.type
_entity.pdbx_description
1 polymer ?
#
loop_
_entity_poly.entity_id
_entity_poly.type
_entity_poly.pdbx_seq_one_letter_code
_entity_poly.pdbx_strand_id
1 'polypeptide(L)'
;MEDVAPPLKLSLYICEGLKNGYSLRYLLQQKEGLLSCRYVELVRQLVFHFDQGIDYRPILLSEKSPYRRSQMELILIGLQGEPILLNLEELQMEIEEACNDEIEKSLKVLPFLLLGPTLIFLIPAYLLILFGPIISHFISGVVK
;
A
#
# COMPACT_ATOMS: atom_id res chain seq x y z
N MET A 1 7.71 3.75 -3.68
CA MET A 1 6.32 3.24 -3.79
C MET A 1 6.30 1.70 -3.80
N GLU A 2 7.13 1.04 -2.97
CA GLU A 2 7.27 -0.44 -2.99
C GLU A 2 6.38 -1.16 -1.96
N ASP A 3 5.55 -0.43 -1.22
CA ASP A 3 4.88 -0.94 -0.01
C ASP A 3 3.35 -0.75 -0.07
N VAL A 4 2.77 -0.73 -1.29
CA VAL A 4 1.36 -0.33 -1.49
C VAL A 4 0.37 -1.38 -0.98
N ALA A 5 0.72 -2.67 -0.93
CA ALA A 5 -0.09 -3.69 -0.26
C ALA A 5 0.71 -4.97 0.03
N PRO A 6 1.57 -4.97 1.09
CA PRO A 6 2.31 -6.16 1.51
C PRO A 6 1.46 -7.43 1.71
N PRO A 7 0.25 -7.38 2.31
CA PRO A 7 -0.57 -8.58 2.48
C PRO A 7 -1.09 -9.11 1.14
N LEU A 8 -1.51 -8.25 0.22
CA LEU A 8 -2.01 -8.67 -1.10
C LEU A 8 -0.93 -9.44 -1.86
N LYS A 9 0.30 -8.91 -1.89
CA LYS A 9 1.43 -9.55 -2.57
C LYS A 9 1.77 -10.91 -1.96
N LEU A 10 1.77 -11.02 -0.64
CA LEU A 10 2.00 -12.30 0.04
C LEU A 10 0.88 -13.31 -0.28
N SER A 11 -0.39 -12.88 -0.28
CA SER A 11 -1.52 -13.73 -0.60
C SER A 11 -1.44 -14.27 -2.03
N LEU A 12 -1.12 -13.40 -3.01
CA LEU A 12 -0.96 -13.80 -4.41
C LEU A 12 0.10 -14.88 -4.58
N TYR A 13 1.27 -14.68 -3.97
CA TYR A 13 2.36 -15.66 -4.00
C TYR A 13 1.96 -17.00 -3.37
N ILE A 14 1.28 -16.96 -2.20
CA ILE A 14 0.81 -18.16 -1.53
C ILE A 14 -0.25 -18.88 -2.37
N CYS A 15 -1.24 -18.16 -2.91
CA CYS A 15 -2.30 -18.75 -3.72
C CYS A 15 -1.78 -19.38 -5.01
N GLU A 16 -0.86 -18.72 -5.71
CA GLU A 16 -0.20 -19.28 -6.88
C GLU A 16 0.55 -20.57 -6.53
N GLY A 17 1.30 -20.56 -5.42
CA GLY A 17 2.01 -21.73 -4.92
C GLY A 17 1.07 -22.89 -4.57
N LEU A 18 -0.01 -22.62 -3.83
CA LEU A 18 -1.00 -23.62 -3.44
C LEU A 18 -1.72 -24.21 -4.66
N LYS A 19 -2.07 -23.40 -5.66
CA LYS A 19 -2.67 -23.86 -6.93
C LYS A 19 -1.76 -24.80 -7.71
N ASN A 20 -0.45 -24.56 -7.62
CA ASN A 20 0.58 -25.41 -8.21
C ASN A 20 0.90 -26.66 -7.37
N GLY A 21 0.21 -26.87 -6.24
CA GLY A 21 0.39 -28.04 -5.37
C GLY A 21 1.53 -27.94 -4.37
N TYR A 22 2.16 -26.76 -4.20
CA TYR A 22 3.17 -26.55 -3.18
C TYR A 22 2.54 -26.45 -1.79
N SER A 23 3.27 -26.88 -0.76
CA SER A 23 2.81 -26.70 0.62
C SER A 23 3.05 -25.28 1.10
N LEU A 24 2.18 -24.80 2.00
CA LEU A 24 2.31 -23.48 2.61
C LEU A 24 3.66 -23.30 3.32
N ARG A 25 4.14 -24.34 4.03
CA ARG A 25 5.45 -24.34 4.69
C ARG A 25 6.59 -24.12 3.71
N TYR A 26 6.57 -24.80 2.57
CA TYR A 26 7.58 -24.65 1.53
C TYR A 26 7.61 -23.21 1.00
N LEU A 27 6.43 -22.64 0.70
CA LEU A 27 6.29 -21.28 0.17
C LEU A 27 6.82 -20.23 1.16
N LEU A 28 6.50 -20.35 2.45
CA LEU A 28 6.95 -19.39 3.47
C LEU A 28 8.46 -19.45 3.75
N GLN A 29 9.10 -20.60 3.50
CA GLN A 29 10.55 -20.79 3.65
C GLN A 29 11.34 -20.30 2.43
N GLN A 30 10.72 -20.22 1.25
CA GLN A 30 11.40 -19.81 0.04
C GLN A 30 11.80 -18.32 0.13
N LYS A 31 13.09 -18.04 -0.08
CA LYS A 31 13.64 -16.67 0.00
C LYS A 31 13.51 -15.90 -1.30
N GLU A 32 13.45 -16.57 -2.44
CA GLU A 32 13.56 -15.96 -3.77
C GLU A 32 12.24 -15.33 -4.27
N GLY A 33 11.09 -15.69 -3.70
CA GLY A 33 9.77 -15.16 -4.12
C GLY A 33 9.21 -14.03 -3.25
N LEU A 34 9.81 -13.78 -2.09
CA LEU A 34 9.27 -12.88 -1.07
C LEU A 34 10.12 -11.61 -0.99
N LEU A 35 9.50 -10.45 -1.29
CA LEU A 35 10.15 -9.16 -1.04
C LEU A 35 10.50 -9.05 0.45
N SER A 36 11.69 -8.53 0.72
CA SER A 36 12.14 -8.14 2.05
C SER A 36 11.37 -6.90 2.52
N CYS A 37 10.14 -7.12 2.98
CA CYS A 37 9.35 -6.11 3.68
C CYS A 37 9.17 -6.51 5.14
N ARG A 38 9.01 -5.51 6.01
CA ARG A 38 8.83 -5.69 7.45
C ARG A 38 7.66 -6.64 7.78
N TYR A 39 6.61 -6.61 6.96
CA TYR A 39 5.45 -7.48 7.15
C TYR A 39 5.78 -8.96 6.92
N VAL A 40 6.54 -9.29 5.87
CA VAL A 40 6.98 -10.68 5.62
C VAL A 40 7.89 -11.18 6.74
N GLU A 41 8.74 -10.32 7.30
CA GLU A 41 9.56 -10.66 8.45
C GLU A 41 8.70 -10.99 9.69
N LEU A 42 7.63 -10.22 9.94
CA LEU A 42 6.67 -10.51 11.01
C LEU A 42 5.96 -11.84 10.78
N VAL A 43 5.55 -12.15 9.54
CA VAL A 43 4.95 -13.45 9.21
C VAL A 43 5.96 -14.58 9.45
N ARG A 44 7.22 -14.41 9.06
CA ARG A 44 8.27 -15.42 9.33
C ARG A 44 8.50 -15.63 10.83
N GLN A 45 8.52 -14.55 11.62
CA GLN A 45 8.59 -14.64 13.08
C GLN A 45 7.38 -15.37 13.64
N LEU A 46 6.17 -15.06 13.17
CA LEU A 46 4.95 -15.74 13.57
C LEU A 46 5.03 -17.25 13.32
N VAL A 47 5.45 -17.66 12.12
CA VAL A 47 5.62 -19.06 11.73
C VAL A 47 6.66 -19.75 12.61
N PHE A 48 7.78 -19.07 12.90
CA PHE A 48 8.82 -19.58 13.78
C PHE A 48 8.31 -19.80 15.21
N HIS A 49 7.57 -18.84 15.77
CA HIS A 49 6.96 -18.98 17.10
C HIS A 49 5.94 -20.11 17.14
N PHE A 50 5.11 -20.23 16.09
CA PHE A 50 4.15 -21.31 15.93
C PHE A 50 4.84 -22.69 15.91
N ASP A 51 5.90 -22.84 15.11
CA ASP A 51 6.66 -24.09 15.00
C ASP A 51 7.36 -24.48 16.31
N GLN A 52 7.75 -23.50 17.13
CA GLN A 52 8.34 -23.75 18.46
C GLN A 52 7.31 -23.95 19.58
N GLY A 53 6.01 -23.85 19.29
CA GLY A 53 4.96 -23.90 20.31
C GLY A 53 5.01 -22.73 21.30
N ILE A 54 5.67 -21.63 20.93
CA ILE A 54 5.73 -20.41 21.73
C ILE A 54 4.43 -19.64 21.49
N ASP A 55 3.96 -18.92 22.51
CA ASP A 55 2.80 -18.05 22.37
C ASP A 55 3.01 -16.98 21.28
N TYR A 56 2.31 -17.13 20.17
CA TYR A 56 2.35 -16.25 19.00
C TYR A 56 1.26 -15.17 19.02
N ARG A 57 0.33 -15.21 19.98
CA ARG A 57 -0.75 -14.22 20.14
C ARG A 57 -0.24 -12.77 20.28
N PRO A 58 0.89 -12.48 20.96
CA PRO A 58 1.42 -11.13 21.03
C PRO A 58 1.76 -10.54 19.66
N ILE A 59 2.23 -11.38 18.73
CA ILE A 59 2.59 -10.95 17.36
C ILE A 59 1.33 -10.56 16.59
N LEU A 60 0.28 -11.40 16.65
CA LEU A 60 -1.02 -11.11 16.04
C LEU A 60 -1.67 -9.82 16.57
N LEU A 61 -1.62 -9.63 17.90
CA LEU A 61 -2.18 -8.46 18.56
C LEU A 61 -1.39 -7.18 18.27
N SER A 62 -0.10 -7.29 17.97
CA SER A 62 0.74 -6.13 17.63
C SER A 62 0.42 -5.53 16.27
N GLU A 63 -0.16 -6.31 15.35
CA GLU A 63 -0.53 -5.86 14.02
C GLU A 63 -1.83 -5.06 14.08
N LYS A 64 -1.83 -3.83 13.56
CA LYS A 64 -2.97 -2.90 13.63
C LYS A 64 -3.89 -3.04 12.43
N SER A 65 -3.35 -3.46 11.29
CA SER A 65 -4.15 -3.61 10.08
C SER A 65 -5.03 -4.87 10.19
N PRO A 66 -6.36 -4.74 10.02
CA PRO A 66 -7.26 -5.88 10.08
C PRO A 66 -6.93 -6.92 8.99
N TYR A 67 -6.67 -6.48 7.75
CA TYR A 67 -6.32 -7.37 6.64
C TYR A 67 -5.04 -8.18 6.89
N ARG A 68 -4.01 -7.54 7.45
CA ARG A 68 -2.76 -8.22 7.82
C ARG A 68 -2.98 -9.24 8.93
N ARG A 69 -3.78 -8.90 9.93
CA ARG A 69 -4.13 -9.83 11.02
C ARG A 69 -4.92 -11.02 10.49
N SER A 70 -5.96 -10.79 9.70
CA SER A 70 -6.76 -11.85 9.08
C SER A 70 -5.89 -12.76 8.22
N GLN A 71 -4.97 -12.21 7.43
CA GLN A 71 -4.04 -13.01 6.63
C GLN A 71 -3.12 -13.86 7.52
N MET A 72 -2.56 -13.30 8.58
CA MET A 72 -1.73 -14.05 9.54
C MET A 72 -2.51 -15.19 10.19
N GLU A 73 -3.77 -14.97 10.57
CA GLU A 73 -4.67 -15.99 11.11
C GLU A 73 -4.93 -17.10 10.10
N LEU A 74 -5.25 -16.76 8.84
CA LEU A 74 -5.40 -17.74 7.76
C LEU A 74 -4.13 -18.55 7.53
N ILE A 75 -2.95 -17.92 7.58
CA ILE A 75 -1.67 -18.63 7.46
C ILE A 75 -1.52 -19.66 8.59
N LEU A 76 -1.85 -19.30 9.83
CA LEU A 76 -1.78 -20.21 10.97
C LEU A 76 -2.74 -21.40 10.82
N ILE A 77 -3.97 -21.14 10.36
CA ILE A 77 -4.96 -22.18 10.05
C ILE A 77 -4.42 -23.12 8.96
N GLY A 78 -3.82 -22.58 7.91
CA GLY A 78 -3.22 -23.39 6.84
C GLY A 78 -2.01 -24.20 7.30
N LEU A 79 -1.23 -23.69 8.26
CA LEU A 79 -0.13 -24.44 8.87
C LEU A 79 -0.60 -25.61 9.75
N GLN A 80 -1.83 -25.56 10.25
CA GLN A 80 -2.50 -26.67 10.95
C GLN A 80 -3.02 -27.75 9.97
N GLY A 81 -2.95 -27.51 8.67
CA GLY A 81 -3.36 -28.46 7.63
C GLY A 81 -4.77 -28.21 7.09
N GLU A 82 -5.44 -27.13 7.49
CA GLU A 82 -6.75 -26.77 6.95
C GLU A 82 -6.63 -26.13 5.56
N PRO A 83 -7.64 -26.32 4.68
CA PRO A 83 -7.64 -25.70 3.36
C PRO A 83 -7.97 -24.21 3.46
N ILE A 84 -7.02 -23.36 3.07
CA ILE A 84 -7.15 -21.89 3.20
C ILE A 84 -7.24 -21.15 1.86
N LEU A 85 -7.20 -21.88 0.74
CA LEU A 85 -7.09 -21.26 -0.59
C LEU A 85 -8.26 -20.30 -0.88
N LEU A 86 -9.50 -20.76 -0.64
CA LEU A 86 -10.70 -19.97 -0.89
C LEU A 86 -10.72 -18.71 0.00
N ASN A 87 -10.49 -18.88 1.30
CA ASN A 87 -10.48 -17.76 2.25
C ASN A 87 -9.37 -16.75 1.94
N LEU A 88 -8.22 -17.20 1.42
CA LEU A 88 -7.16 -16.30 0.96
C LEU A 88 -7.57 -15.54 -0.31
N GLU A 89 -8.32 -16.16 -1.22
CA GLU A 89 -8.85 -15.50 -2.42
C GLU A 89 -9.93 -14.46 -2.07
N GLU A 90 -10.82 -14.80 -1.13
CA GLU A 90 -11.80 -13.86 -0.59
C GLU A 90 -11.13 -12.64 0.06
N LEU A 91 -10.13 -12.88 0.92
CA LEU A 91 -9.37 -11.80 1.55
C LEU A 91 -8.62 -10.95 0.50
N GLN A 92 -8.16 -11.53 -0.61
CA GLN A 92 -7.54 -10.76 -1.70
C GLN A 92 -8.55 -9.81 -2.34
N MET A 93 -9.74 -10.29 -2.67
CA MET A 93 -10.79 -9.45 -3.26
C MET A 93 -11.16 -8.29 -2.33
N GLU A 94 -11.29 -8.54 -1.02
CA GLU A 94 -11.57 -7.48 -0.04
C GLU A 94 -10.44 -6.43 0.04
N ILE A 95 -9.19 -6.86 0.00
CA ILE A 95 -8.04 -5.94 0.01
C ILE A 95 -8.01 -5.12 -1.28
N GLU A 96 -8.25 -5.74 -2.44
CA GLU A 96 -8.29 -5.05 -3.73
C GLU A 96 -9.40 -4.00 -3.78
N GLU A 97 -10.60 -4.34 -3.30
CA GLU A 97 -11.72 -3.42 -3.19
C GLU A 97 -11.37 -2.22 -2.27
N ALA A 98 -10.79 -2.49 -1.10
CA ALA A 98 -10.36 -1.44 -0.17
C ALA A 98 -9.28 -0.53 -0.79
N CYS A 99 -8.33 -1.09 -1.55
CA CYS A 99 -7.33 -0.31 -2.27
C CYS A 99 -7.97 0.56 -3.36
N ASN A 100 -8.93 0.03 -4.12
CA ASN A 100 -9.65 0.78 -5.15
C ASN A 100 -10.43 1.96 -4.54
N ASP A 101 -11.10 1.74 -3.41
CA ASP A 101 -11.79 2.77 -2.65
C ASP A 101 -10.84 3.89 -2.18
N GLU A 102 -9.65 3.53 -1.69
CA GLU A 102 -8.64 4.49 -1.25
C GLU A 102 -8.08 5.31 -2.42
N ILE A 103 -7.84 4.65 -3.56
CA ILE A 103 -7.42 5.32 -4.80
C ILE A 103 -8.51 6.30 -5.26
N GLU A 104 -9.77 5.89 -5.30
CA GLU A 104 -10.87 6.75 -5.74
C GLU A 104 -11.04 7.97 -4.82
N LYS A 105 -10.97 7.76 -3.50
CA LYS A 105 -10.98 8.85 -2.51
C LYS A 105 -9.83 9.83 -2.73
N SER A 106 -8.62 9.30 -2.97
CA SER A 106 -7.43 10.12 -3.21
C SER A 106 -7.54 10.92 -4.52
N LEU A 107 -8.06 10.29 -5.58
CA LEU A 107 -8.30 10.93 -6.88
C LEU A 107 -9.31 12.08 -6.79
N LYS A 108 -10.32 11.98 -5.92
CA LYS A 108 -11.30 13.07 -5.71
C LYS A 108 -10.66 14.33 -5.09
N VAL A 109 -9.64 14.16 -4.26
CA VAL A 109 -9.00 15.28 -3.55
C VAL A 109 -7.84 15.86 -4.34
N LEU A 110 -7.23 15.08 -5.24
CA LEU A 110 -6.07 15.47 -6.04
C LEU A 110 -6.26 16.77 -6.86
N PRO A 111 -7.39 17.01 -7.55
CA PRO A 111 -7.62 18.26 -8.29
C PRO A 111 -7.53 19.50 -7.40
N PHE A 112 -8.05 19.42 -6.17
CA PHE A 112 -8.01 20.53 -5.21
C PHE A 112 -6.59 20.80 -4.70
N LEU A 113 -5.81 19.75 -4.45
CA LEU A 113 -4.39 19.86 -4.13
C LEU A 113 -3.59 20.51 -5.26
N LEU A 114 -3.93 20.23 -6.52
CA LEU A 114 -3.28 20.81 -7.69
C LEU A 114 -3.74 22.25 -7.98
N LEU A 115 -4.99 22.61 -7.68
CA LEU A 115 -5.49 23.98 -7.87
C LEU A 115 -4.71 25.03 -7.08
N GLY A 116 -4.35 24.74 -5.83
CA GLY A 116 -3.58 25.65 -4.98
C GLY A 116 -2.27 26.17 -5.61
N PRO A 117 -1.29 25.29 -5.91
CA PRO A 117 -0.04 25.71 -6.55
C PRO A 117 -0.29 26.33 -7.92
N THR A 118 -1.24 25.80 -8.71
CA THR A 118 -1.56 26.35 -10.02
C THR A 118 -2.00 27.82 -9.93
N LEU A 119 -2.87 28.16 -8.97
CA LEU A 119 -3.34 29.53 -8.74
C LEU A 119 -2.21 30.47 -8.29
N ILE A 120 -1.28 29.99 -7.46
CA ILE A 120 -0.11 30.78 -7.00
C ILE A 120 0.78 31.18 -8.19
N PHE A 121 0.91 30.34 -9.21
CA PHE A 121 1.67 30.69 -10.42
C PHE A 121 0.85 31.46 -11.45
N LEU A 122 -0.46 31.18 -11.56
CA LEU A 122 -1.34 31.78 -12.54
C LEU A 122 -1.64 33.26 -12.23
N ILE A 123 -1.91 33.60 -10.97
CA ILE A 123 -2.29 34.96 -10.56
C ILE A 123 -1.18 35.98 -10.85
N PRO A 124 0.09 35.76 -10.46
CA PRO A 124 1.18 36.70 -10.75
C PRO A 124 1.45 36.85 -12.24
N ALA A 125 1.35 35.76 -13.01
CA ALA A 125 1.50 35.80 -14.46
C ALA A 125 0.43 36.68 -15.12
N TYR A 126 -0.84 36.53 -14.71
CA TYR A 126 -1.91 37.40 -15.18
C TYR A 126 -1.71 38.85 -14.76
N LEU A 127 -1.27 39.12 -13.52
CA LEU A 127 -0.97 40.48 -13.07
C LEU A 127 0.15 41.12 -13.89
N LEU A 128 1.20 40.38 -14.22
CA LEU A 128 2.29 40.85 -15.09
C LEU A 128 1.80 41.17 -16.51
N ILE A 129 0.91 40.36 -17.08
CA ILE A 129 0.32 40.63 -18.39
C ILE A 129 -0.55 41.89 -18.34
N LEU A 130 -1.38 42.03 -17.30
CA LEU A 130 -2.33 43.13 -17.17
C LEU A 130 -1.63 44.46 -16.88
N PHE A 131 -0.68 44.47 -15.95
CA PHE A 131 0.01 45.68 -15.49
C PHE A 131 1.35 45.92 -16.17
N GLY A 132 1.90 44.93 -16.87
CA GLY A 132 3.19 45.04 -17.57
C GLY A 132 3.30 46.26 -18.47
N PRO A 133 2.32 46.56 -19.34
CA PRO A 133 2.34 47.76 -20.18
C PRO A 133 2.29 49.06 -19.37
N ILE A 134 1.52 49.11 -18.28
CA ILE A 134 1.41 50.29 -17.43
C ILE A 134 2.74 50.55 -16.71
N ILE A 135 3.35 49.50 -16.18
CA ILE A 135 4.66 49.56 -15.53
C ILE A 135 5.73 49.99 -16.54
N SER A 136 5.73 49.44 -17.76
CA SER A 136 6.72 49.82 -18.79
C SER A 136 6.59 51.27 -19.22
N HIS A 137 5.36 51.79 -19.36
CA HIS A 137 5.11 53.20 -19.66
C HIS A 137 5.54 54.13 -18.51
N PHE A 138 5.29 53.75 -17.25
CA PHE A 138 5.74 54.51 -16.09
C PHE A 138 7.27 54.56 -15.98
N ILE A 139 7.95 53.43 -16.13
CA ILE A 139 9.42 53.37 -16.08
C ILE A 139 10.03 54.18 -17.22
N SER A 140 9.51 54.04 -18.44
CA SER A 140 10.00 54.79 -19.60
C SER A 140 9.75 56.30 -19.49
N GLY A 141 8.72 56.72 -18.75
CA GLY A 141 8.42 58.13 -18.48
C GLY A 141 9.24 58.75 -17.37
N VAL A 142 9.76 57.96 -16.42
CA VAL A 142 10.58 58.41 -15.28
C VAL A 142 12.08 58.49 -15.62
N VAL A 143 12.55 57.72 -16.61
CA VAL A 143 13.97 57.73 -17.07
C VAL A 143 14.22 58.80 -18.15
N LYS A 144 13.62 59.99 -18.00
CA LYS A 144 13.84 61.15 -18.88
C LYS A 144 14.47 62.31 -18.13
#